data_AF-I8I7H9-F1
#
_entry.id   AF-I8I7H9-F1
#
_cell.length_a   1.000
_cell.length_b   1.000
_cell.length_c   1.000
_cell.angle_alpha   90.00
_cell.angle_beta   90.00
_cell.angle_gamma   90.00
#
_symmetry.space_group_name_H-M   'P 1'
#
loop_
_entity.id
_entity.type
_entity.pdbx_description
1 polymer ?
#
loop_
_entity_poly.entity_id
_entity_poly.type
_entity_poly.pdbx_seq_one_letter_code
_entity_poly.pdbx_strand_id
1 'polypeptide(L)'
;MLWQLPRHVSSAGPRGALFRGPAPLHHTLLAGRTRTGVTLQTLDLKDFDHGVILQQTPSPGFEIPNPESCTVPELLNLVAPKGAEILVDGIRKGLFVPPVHDAGWRSPEEHESLIHAAKIKPEDRHIDWANWTWLDISRRIRVLGPLWSKALVINDATANPSSFQYRRVIFTEMEEVEPMKGSEAYAVVPGLPFVDGAHPIESRQGKGVYVFTQDGKLLRINQMKVEGEQNADALRAALKARMVGGRTFSSNGSDYTPFYNPLQ
;
A
#
# COMPACT_ATOMS: atom_id res chain seq x y z
N MET A 1 -21.48 1.32 9.26
CA MET A 1 -20.07 1.68 8.99
C MET A 1 -19.13 0.86 9.88
N LEU A 2 -17.84 0.75 9.56
CA LEU A 2 -16.87 -0.18 10.16
C LEU A 2 -15.84 0.44 11.11
N TRP A 3 -15.53 -0.22 12.24
CA TRP A 3 -14.77 0.36 13.38
C TRP A 3 -13.98 -0.68 14.20
N GLN A 4 -12.77 -0.38 14.72
CA GLN A 4 -11.90 -1.34 15.46
C GLN A 4 -11.25 -0.79 16.76
N LEU A 5 -11.02 -1.60 17.84
CA LEU A 5 -9.93 -1.38 18.85
C LEU A 5 -9.19 -2.61 19.46
N PRO A 6 -8.04 -2.44 20.19
CA PRO A 6 -7.13 -3.54 20.61
C PRO A 6 -7.07 -3.83 22.14
N ARG A 7 -6.33 -4.90 22.53
CA ARG A 7 -5.40 -4.95 23.70
C ARG A 7 -4.18 -5.90 23.50
N HIS A 8 -3.00 -5.37 23.92
CA HIS A 8 -1.66 -5.86 24.39
C HIS A 8 -0.90 -7.02 23.67
N VAL A 9 0.44 -6.98 23.42
CA VAL A 9 1.63 -6.50 24.20
C VAL A 9 2.79 -5.92 23.32
N SER A 10 3.51 -4.94 23.88
CA SER A 10 4.88 -4.39 23.59
C SER A 10 5.23 -3.70 22.27
N SER A 11 5.07 -2.37 22.26
CA SER A 11 6.10 -1.33 22.00
C SER A 11 5.39 -0.04 21.54
N ALA A 12 5.98 1.12 21.86
CA ALA A 12 5.33 2.43 21.84
C ALA A 12 4.68 2.79 20.49
N GLY A 13 3.35 2.84 20.46
CA GLY A 13 2.54 3.36 19.36
C GLY A 13 1.20 3.91 19.89
N PRO A 14 0.53 4.83 19.18
CA PRO A 14 -0.63 5.56 19.70
C PRO A 14 -1.76 4.62 20.12
N ARG A 15 -2.41 4.95 21.25
CA ARG A 15 -3.62 4.28 21.76
C ARG A 15 -4.60 4.12 20.60
N GLY A 16 -5.01 2.87 20.33
CA GLY A 16 -5.72 2.51 19.12
C GLY A 16 -6.89 3.45 18.86
N ALA A 17 -7.06 3.86 17.60
CA ALA A 17 -8.06 4.80 17.17
C ALA A 17 -8.94 4.15 16.09
N LEU A 18 -10.28 4.30 16.15
CA LEU A 18 -11.18 3.82 15.08
C LEU A 18 -11.02 4.70 13.84
N PHE A 19 -11.39 4.14 12.68
CA PHE A 19 -11.33 4.83 11.40
C PHE A 19 -12.66 5.50 11.01
N ARG A 20 -12.73 6.84 11.05
CA ARG A 20 -13.88 7.65 10.54
C ARG A 20 -13.65 8.05 9.10
N GLY A 21 -14.67 8.07 8.25
CA GLY A 21 -14.58 8.66 6.92
C GLY A 21 -14.77 7.67 5.78
N PRO A 22 -14.39 8.09 4.55
CA PRO A 22 -14.85 7.42 3.33
C PRO A 22 -14.16 6.10 2.98
N ALA A 23 -13.01 5.75 3.57
CA ALA A 23 -12.29 4.51 3.21
C ALA A 23 -11.88 3.61 4.39
N PRO A 24 -12.78 3.30 5.35
CA PRO A 24 -12.41 2.67 6.62
C PRO A 24 -11.84 1.26 6.44
N LEU A 25 -12.31 0.50 5.45
CA LEU A 25 -11.78 -0.84 5.16
C LEU A 25 -10.33 -0.82 4.71
N HIS A 26 -9.98 0.10 3.81
CA HIS A 26 -8.61 0.24 3.33
C HIS A 26 -7.68 0.64 4.46
N HIS A 27 -8.06 1.68 5.22
CA HIS A 27 -7.25 2.17 6.34
C HIS A 27 -7.11 1.14 7.48
N THR A 28 -8.14 0.34 7.72
CA THR A 28 -8.06 -0.81 8.63
C THR A 28 -6.92 -1.74 8.19
N LEU A 29 -6.92 -2.20 6.94
CA LEU A 29 -5.88 -3.12 6.47
C LEU A 29 -4.50 -2.46 6.37
N LEU A 30 -4.41 -1.21 5.91
CA LEU A 30 -3.15 -0.45 5.80
C LEU A 30 -2.47 -0.26 7.16
N ALA A 31 -3.25 -0.09 8.23
CA ALA A 31 -2.73 0.04 9.59
C ALA A 31 -2.42 -1.31 10.27
N GLY A 32 -2.38 -2.42 9.53
CA GLY A 32 -1.98 -3.73 10.06
C GLY A 32 -2.91 -4.24 11.16
N ARG A 33 -4.20 -3.94 11.02
CA ARG A 33 -5.19 -4.16 12.07
C ARG A 33 -5.68 -5.60 12.08
N THR A 34 -5.82 -6.18 13.28
CA THR A 34 -6.25 -7.59 13.48
C THR A 34 -7.71 -7.75 13.87
N ARG A 35 -8.42 -6.65 14.14
CA ARG A 35 -9.83 -6.63 14.54
C ARG A 35 -10.57 -5.57 13.75
N THR A 36 -11.88 -5.66 13.70
CA THR A 36 -12.76 -4.61 13.20
C THR A 36 -14.14 -4.76 13.84
N GLY A 37 -15.14 -4.09 13.32
CA GLY A 37 -16.42 -3.90 13.99
C GLY A 37 -17.35 -3.13 13.09
N VAL A 38 -18.61 -3.04 13.45
CA VAL A 38 -19.62 -2.27 12.73
C VAL A 38 -20.41 -1.40 13.71
N THR A 39 -20.80 -0.22 13.26
CA THR A 39 -21.66 0.73 13.97
C THR A 39 -22.79 1.19 13.06
N LEU A 40 -23.96 1.24 13.65
CA LEU A 40 -25.13 1.97 13.22
C LEU A 40 -25.17 3.29 13.99
N GLN A 41 -25.25 4.39 13.26
CA GLN A 41 -25.26 5.75 13.82
C GLN A 41 -26.29 6.58 13.08
N THR A 42 -26.76 7.67 13.71
CA THR A 42 -27.55 8.68 13.01
C THR A 42 -26.68 9.38 11.96
N LEU A 43 -27.32 10.16 11.09
CA LEU A 43 -26.59 11.16 10.32
C LEU A 43 -26.34 12.39 11.21
N ASP A 44 -25.22 13.06 10.97
CA ASP A 44 -24.98 14.41 11.46
C ASP A 44 -25.19 15.40 10.29
N LEU A 45 -25.67 16.60 10.60
CA LEU A 45 -26.05 17.60 9.60
C LEU A 45 -24.86 18.31 8.96
N LYS A 46 -23.69 18.30 9.62
CA LYS A 46 -22.49 19.05 9.23
C LYS A 46 -21.34 18.13 8.90
N ASP A 47 -21.13 17.11 9.72
CA ASP A 47 -19.89 16.32 9.72
C ASP A 47 -20.14 14.84 9.38
N PHE A 48 -19.30 14.28 8.52
CA PHE A 48 -19.44 12.89 8.10
C PHE A 48 -19.00 11.93 9.21
N ASP A 49 -19.86 10.98 9.58
CA ASP A 49 -19.65 10.02 10.68
C ASP A 49 -19.61 10.63 12.08
N HIS A 50 -20.36 11.71 12.32
CA HIS A 50 -20.47 12.35 13.64
C HIS A 50 -21.79 12.11 14.35
N GLY A 51 -22.70 11.33 13.76
CA GLY A 51 -24.00 11.06 14.38
C GLY A 51 -23.89 10.22 15.66
N VAL A 52 -25.00 10.23 16.41
CA VAL A 52 -25.13 9.45 17.66
C VAL A 52 -25.07 7.97 17.33
N ILE A 53 -24.27 7.22 18.07
CA ILE A 53 -24.14 5.78 17.90
C ILE A 53 -25.41 5.11 18.44
N LEU A 54 -26.19 4.49 17.56
CA LEU A 54 -27.43 3.79 17.93
C LEU A 54 -27.13 2.37 18.40
N GLN A 55 -26.17 1.73 17.74
CA GLN A 55 -25.76 0.35 18.05
C GLN A 55 -24.39 0.08 17.45
N GLN A 56 -23.57 -0.68 18.17
CA GLN A 56 -22.22 -1.02 17.75
C GLN A 56 -21.89 -2.45 18.13
N THR A 57 -20.98 -3.08 17.38
CA THR A 57 -20.35 -4.33 17.82
C THR A 57 -19.73 -4.13 19.20
N PRO A 58 -19.94 -5.06 20.16
CA PRO A 58 -19.33 -4.96 21.49
C PRO A 58 -17.81 -4.78 21.41
N SER A 59 -17.25 -4.02 22.33
CA SER A 59 -15.79 -3.90 22.49
C SER A 59 -15.16 -5.29 22.73
N PRO A 60 -14.00 -5.62 22.12
CA PRO A 60 -13.14 -4.79 21.26
C PRO A 60 -13.44 -4.91 19.74
N GLY A 61 -14.65 -5.34 19.36
CA GLY A 61 -15.00 -5.72 18.00
C GLY A 61 -14.75 -7.21 17.74
N PHE A 62 -14.79 -7.64 16.48
CA PHE A 62 -14.52 -9.00 16.03
C PHE A 62 -13.19 -9.12 15.28
N GLU A 63 -12.65 -10.32 15.16
CA GLU A 63 -11.36 -10.59 14.52
C GLU A 63 -11.44 -10.50 13.01
N ILE A 64 -10.36 -10.05 12.39
CA ILE A 64 -10.12 -10.16 10.95
C ILE A 64 -9.38 -11.49 10.72
N PRO A 65 -9.98 -12.45 10.01
CA PRO A 65 -9.28 -13.69 9.67
C PRO A 65 -8.05 -13.40 8.82
N ASN A 66 -6.93 -14.07 9.12
CA ASN A 66 -5.66 -13.94 8.40
C ASN A 66 -5.28 -12.47 8.13
N PRO A 67 -5.11 -11.62 9.17
CA PRO A 67 -4.99 -10.17 9.00
C PRO A 67 -3.80 -9.75 8.14
N GLU A 68 -2.73 -10.56 8.15
CA GLU A 68 -1.54 -10.35 7.33
C GLU A 68 -1.74 -10.66 5.84
N SER A 69 -2.83 -11.33 5.45
CA SER A 69 -3.16 -11.63 4.05
C SER A 69 -4.56 -11.19 3.62
N CYS A 70 -5.37 -10.63 4.54
CA CYS A 70 -6.74 -10.20 4.25
C CYS A 70 -6.77 -9.05 3.23
N THR A 71 -7.58 -9.21 2.20
CA THR A 71 -7.84 -8.24 1.14
C THR A 71 -9.08 -7.39 1.45
N VAL A 72 -9.25 -6.25 0.75
CA VAL A 72 -10.44 -5.40 0.92
C VAL A 72 -11.75 -6.14 0.62
N PRO A 73 -11.87 -6.95 -0.46
CA PRO A 73 -13.08 -7.74 -0.70
C PRO A 73 -13.36 -8.78 0.38
N GLU A 74 -12.34 -9.47 0.90
CA GLU A 74 -12.52 -10.42 2.01
C GLU A 74 -12.99 -9.72 3.29
N LEU A 75 -12.39 -8.57 3.61
CA LEU A 75 -12.83 -7.76 4.74
C LEU A 75 -14.26 -7.27 4.53
N LEU A 76 -14.63 -6.85 3.32
CA LEU A 76 -16.01 -6.46 2.98
C LEU A 76 -17.00 -7.62 3.18
N ASN A 77 -16.65 -8.83 2.74
CA ASN A 77 -17.48 -10.02 2.90
C ASN A 77 -17.68 -10.41 4.36
N LEU A 78 -16.68 -10.18 5.21
CA LEU A 78 -16.78 -10.42 6.66
C LEU A 78 -17.75 -9.45 7.34
N VAL A 79 -17.79 -8.20 6.88
CA VAL A 79 -18.36 -7.09 7.64
C VAL A 79 -19.74 -6.68 7.15
N ALA A 80 -20.03 -6.89 5.87
CA ALA A 80 -21.32 -6.54 5.29
C ALA A 80 -22.49 -7.29 5.95
N PRO A 81 -22.40 -8.61 6.22
CA PRO A 81 -23.47 -9.34 6.91
C PRO A 81 -23.72 -8.81 8.33
N LYS A 82 -22.66 -8.49 9.08
CA LYS A 82 -22.76 -7.93 10.44
C LYS A 82 -23.35 -6.53 10.43
N GLY A 83 -22.99 -5.72 9.44
CA GLY A 83 -23.60 -4.41 9.22
C GLY A 83 -25.09 -4.50 8.92
N ALA A 84 -25.50 -5.47 8.09
CA ALA A 84 -26.90 -5.73 7.80
C ALA A 84 -27.67 -6.23 9.03
N GLU A 85 -27.07 -7.12 9.83
CA GLU A 85 -27.66 -7.61 11.07
C GLU A 85 -27.95 -6.48 12.07
N ILE A 86 -26.95 -5.63 12.36
CA ILE A 86 -27.14 -4.48 13.25
C ILE A 86 -28.19 -3.52 12.69
N LEU A 87 -28.22 -3.29 11.37
CA LEU A 87 -29.23 -2.41 10.76
C LEU A 87 -30.64 -2.96 10.96
N VAL A 88 -30.86 -4.25 10.68
CA VAL A 88 -32.17 -4.89 10.83
C VAL A 88 -32.62 -4.89 12.29
N ASP A 89 -31.70 -5.20 13.22
CA ASP A 89 -31.98 -5.19 14.65
C ASP A 89 -32.33 -3.78 15.15
N GLY A 90 -31.56 -2.77 14.74
CA GLY A 90 -31.80 -1.37 15.09
C GLY A 90 -33.15 -0.84 14.56
N ILE A 91 -33.56 -1.24 13.36
CA ILE A 91 -34.89 -0.92 12.81
C ILE A 91 -35.99 -1.56 13.65
N ARG A 92 -35.88 -2.87 13.96
CA ARG A 92 -36.90 -3.61 14.74
C ARG A 92 -37.06 -3.06 16.16
N LYS A 93 -35.97 -2.62 16.77
CA LYS A 93 -35.95 -2.01 18.10
C LYS A 93 -36.37 -0.54 18.11
N GLY A 94 -36.52 0.08 16.93
CA GLY A 94 -36.86 1.50 16.83
C GLY A 94 -35.78 2.42 17.40
N LEU A 95 -34.50 2.05 17.34
CA LEU A 95 -33.40 2.80 17.98
C LEU A 95 -33.23 4.23 17.45
N PHE A 96 -33.77 4.50 16.26
CA PHE A 96 -33.77 5.81 15.61
C PHE A 96 -34.94 6.71 16.05
N VAL A 97 -35.89 6.20 16.84
CA VAL A 97 -37.06 6.96 17.32
C VAL A 97 -36.66 7.74 18.58
N PRO A 98 -36.89 9.07 18.63
CA PRO A 98 -36.57 9.87 19.80
C PRO A 98 -37.29 9.41 21.09
N PRO A 99 -36.63 9.53 22.27
CA PRO A 99 -35.27 10.03 22.45
C PRO A 99 -34.22 9.01 22.00
N VAL A 100 -33.25 9.47 21.22
CA VAL A 100 -32.11 8.65 20.79
C VAL A 100 -31.10 8.57 21.94
N HIS A 101 -30.63 7.36 22.24
CA HIS A 101 -29.61 7.10 23.25
C HIS A 101 -28.28 6.71 22.61
N ASP A 102 -27.17 7.28 23.09
CA ASP A 102 -25.84 6.89 22.63
C ASP A 102 -25.45 5.53 23.23
N ALA A 103 -25.26 4.55 22.35
CA ALA A 103 -24.84 3.19 22.68
C ALA A 103 -23.35 2.93 22.39
N GLY A 104 -22.59 3.99 22.07
CA GLY A 104 -21.14 3.92 21.91
C GLY A 104 -20.45 3.56 23.22
N TRP A 105 -19.48 2.65 23.16
CA TRP A 105 -18.73 2.22 24.35
C TRP A 105 -17.50 3.09 24.66
N ARG A 106 -17.18 4.08 23.82
CA ARG A 106 -16.08 5.02 24.05
C ARG A 106 -16.53 6.22 24.85
N SER A 107 -15.63 6.77 25.67
CA SER A 107 -15.87 8.08 26.26
C SER A 107 -15.79 9.20 25.21
N PRO A 108 -16.42 10.37 25.43
CA PRO A 108 -16.28 11.53 24.56
C PRO A 108 -14.82 11.97 24.35
N GLU A 109 -13.96 11.81 25.36
CA GLU A 109 -12.52 12.10 25.28
C GLU A 109 -11.78 11.12 24.35
N GLU A 110 -12.23 9.87 24.29
CA GLU A 110 -11.70 8.87 23.35
C GLU A 110 -12.24 9.05 21.92
N HIS A 111 -13.29 9.84 21.71
CA HIS A 111 -13.77 10.18 20.37
C HIS A 111 -12.83 11.15 19.65
N GLU A 112 -12.05 11.97 20.36
CA GLU A 112 -11.00 12.80 19.76
C GLU A 112 -9.84 11.95 19.22
N SER A 113 -9.64 10.73 19.74
CA SER A 113 -8.69 9.74 19.24
C SER A 113 -9.26 8.88 18.10
N LEU A 114 -9.97 9.48 17.15
CA LEU A 114 -10.43 8.79 15.94
C LEU A 114 -9.51 9.15 14.77
N ILE A 115 -9.02 8.16 14.04
CA ILE A 115 -8.21 8.40 12.85
C ILE A 115 -9.16 8.64 11.68
N HIS A 116 -8.96 9.76 10.99
CA HIS A 116 -9.68 10.03 9.75
C HIS A 116 -9.15 9.11 8.63
N ALA A 117 -9.94 8.12 8.24
CA ALA A 117 -9.78 7.28 7.05
C ALA A 117 -10.16 8.04 5.79
N ALA A 118 -9.31 9.00 5.42
CA ALA A 118 -9.44 9.80 4.21
C ALA A 118 -9.63 8.94 2.96
N LYS A 119 -10.27 9.51 1.93
CA LYS A 119 -10.46 8.84 0.64
C LYS A 119 -9.10 8.47 0.05
N ILE A 120 -8.95 7.24 -0.42
CA ILE A 120 -7.75 6.79 -1.12
C ILE A 120 -7.56 7.62 -2.41
N LYS A 121 -6.37 8.20 -2.55
CA LYS A 121 -5.92 9.01 -3.69
C LYS A 121 -4.87 8.26 -4.51
N PRO A 122 -4.63 8.66 -5.77
CA PRO A 122 -3.52 8.12 -6.56
C PRO A 122 -2.16 8.20 -5.85
N GLU A 123 -1.93 9.26 -5.08
CA GLU A 123 -0.68 9.49 -4.34
C GLU A 123 -0.46 8.47 -3.21
N ASP A 124 -1.50 7.87 -2.65
CA ASP A 124 -1.36 6.80 -1.63
C ASP A 124 -0.73 5.52 -2.22
N ARG A 125 -0.66 5.42 -3.55
CA ARG A 125 -0.03 4.32 -4.29
C ARG A 125 1.41 4.63 -4.74
N HIS A 126 1.92 5.83 -4.43
CA HIS A 126 3.29 6.21 -4.73
C HIS A 126 4.22 5.53 -3.72
N ILE A 127 5.15 4.68 -4.19
CA ILE A 127 6.08 4.00 -3.29
C ILE A 127 7.08 4.99 -2.71
N ASP A 128 7.10 5.11 -1.38
CA ASP A 128 8.15 5.81 -0.64
C ASP A 128 9.30 4.84 -0.33
N TRP A 129 10.20 4.69 -1.31
CA TRP A 129 11.35 3.77 -1.21
C TRP A 129 12.29 4.08 -0.05
N ALA A 130 12.31 5.32 0.45
CA ALA A 130 13.19 5.73 1.53
C ALA A 130 12.67 5.32 2.90
N ASN A 131 11.36 5.14 3.05
CA ASN A 131 10.73 4.90 4.36
C ASN A 131 9.93 3.61 4.45
N TRP A 132 9.54 2.99 3.33
CA TRP A 132 8.71 1.80 3.34
C TRP A 132 9.54 0.51 3.32
N THR A 133 9.23 -0.36 4.27
CA THR A 133 9.71 -1.74 4.28
C THR A 133 9.00 -2.58 3.21
N TRP A 134 9.50 -3.78 2.93
CA TRP A 134 8.75 -4.72 2.09
C TRP A 134 7.35 -5.04 2.67
N LEU A 135 7.23 -5.13 3.99
CA LEU A 135 5.93 -5.34 4.65
C LEU A 135 4.95 -4.19 4.34
N ASP A 136 5.42 -2.95 4.32
CA ASP A 136 4.61 -1.78 3.97
C ASP A 136 4.19 -1.76 2.50
N ILE A 137 5.11 -2.12 1.60
CA ILE A 137 4.88 -2.18 0.16
C ILE A 137 3.91 -3.31 -0.19
N SER A 138 4.17 -4.53 0.27
CA SER A 138 3.32 -5.71 0.02
C SER A 138 1.91 -5.54 0.58
N ARG A 139 1.75 -4.96 1.77
CA ARG A 139 0.44 -4.60 2.34
C ARG A 139 -0.30 -3.61 1.45
N ARG A 140 0.38 -2.60 0.90
CA ARG A 140 -0.24 -1.62 -0.01
C ARG A 140 -0.60 -2.23 -1.37
N ILE A 141 0.22 -3.12 -1.92
CA ILE A 141 -0.13 -3.87 -3.14
C ILE A 141 -1.44 -4.64 -2.91
N ARG A 142 -1.52 -5.36 -1.79
CA ARG A 142 -2.72 -6.13 -1.42
C ARG A 142 -3.97 -5.26 -1.26
N VAL A 143 -3.83 -4.09 -0.62
CA VAL A 143 -4.96 -3.25 -0.22
C VAL A 143 -5.37 -2.25 -1.30
N LEU A 144 -4.41 -1.69 -2.02
CA LEU A 144 -4.63 -0.58 -2.96
C LEU A 144 -4.49 -1.01 -4.43
N GLY A 145 -3.96 -2.20 -4.70
CA GLY A 145 -3.61 -2.68 -6.03
C GLY A 145 -2.23 -2.21 -6.50
N PRO A 146 -2.00 -2.16 -7.82
CA PRO A 146 -0.71 -1.75 -8.40
C PRO A 146 -0.21 -0.41 -7.85
N LEU A 147 1.07 -0.38 -7.48
CA LEU A 147 1.76 0.80 -6.98
C LEU A 147 2.57 1.46 -8.10
N TRP A 148 3.01 2.70 -7.88
CA TRP A 148 3.78 3.43 -8.88
C TRP A 148 4.95 4.21 -8.29
N SER A 149 5.92 4.51 -9.15
CA SER A 149 7.00 5.48 -8.92
C SER A 149 7.30 6.25 -10.20
N LYS A 150 8.28 7.15 -10.17
CA LYS A 150 8.83 7.79 -11.36
C LYS A 150 10.23 7.28 -11.63
N ALA A 151 10.51 6.94 -12.88
CA ALA A 151 11.85 6.58 -13.34
C ALA A 151 12.39 7.67 -14.27
N LEU A 152 13.69 7.96 -14.16
CA LEU A 152 14.39 8.85 -15.08
C LEU A 152 14.64 8.11 -16.40
N VAL A 153 14.24 8.72 -17.52
CA VAL A 153 14.38 8.15 -18.85
C VAL A 153 15.07 9.12 -19.79
N ILE A 154 15.80 8.59 -20.79
CA ILE A 154 16.29 9.42 -21.89
C ILE A 154 15.12 9.80 -22.79
N ASN A 155 14.86 11.10 -22.92
CA ASN A 155 13.82 11.66 -23.78
C ASN A 155 14.31 11.75 -25.23
N ASP A 156 15.43 12.44 -25.45
CA ASP A 156 16.08 12.55 -26.75
C ASP A 156 17.55 12.14 -26.64
N ALA A 157 17.87 10.99 -27.23
CA ALA A 157 19.21 10.45 -27.30
C ALA A 157 20.08 11.11 -28.38
N THR A 158 19.47 11.88 -29.28
CA THR A 158 20.16 12.61 -30.36
C THR A 158 20.60 14.02 -29.93
N ALA A 159 19.98 14.57 -28.89
CA ALA A 159 20.42 15.81 -28.25
C ALA A 159 21.78 15.64 -27.56
N ASN A 160 22.62 16.69 -27.59
CA ASN A 160 23.93 16.71 -26.95
C ASN A 160 24.06 17.92 -25.99
N PRO A 161 24.01 17.72 -24.65
CA PRO A 161 23.85 16.44 -23.96
C PRO A 161 22.43 15.87 -24.11
N SER A 162 22.29 14.55 -23.92
CA SER A 162 20.97 13.90 -23.96
C SER A 162 20.03 14.52 -22.93
N SER A 163 18.77 14.70 -23.32
CA SER A 163 17.74 15.22 -22.42
C SER A 163 17.09 14.08 -21.64
N PHE A 164 16.78 14.34 -20.36
CA PHE A 164 16.13 13.39 -19.47
C PHE A 164 14.79 13.90 -18.99
N GLN A 165 13.86 12.98 -18.72
CA GLN A 165 12.58 13.29 -18.08
C GLN A 165 12.16 12.17 -17.14
N TYR A 166 11.31 12.50 -16.17
CA TYR A 166 10.68 11.49 -15.33
C TYR A 166 9.40 10.98 -16.00
N ARG A 167 9.23 9.66 -16.06
CA ARG A 167 7.97 9.02 -16.48
C ARG A 167 7.42 8.19 -15.34
N ARG A 168 6.10 8.18 -15.18
CA ARG A 168 5.44 7.28 -14.24
C ARG A 168 5.65 5.82 -14.68
N VAL A 169 5.94 4.96 -13.73
CA VAL A 169 6.02 3.52 -13.88
C VAL A 169 5.07 2.89 -12.87
N ILE A 170 4.13 2.08 -13.35
CA ILE A 170 3.20 1.32 -12.51
C ILE A 170 3.71 -0.12 -12.43
N PHE A 171 3.99 -0.60 -11.23
CA PHE A 171 4.41 -1.98 -10.97
C PHE A 171 3.18 -2.86 -10.84
N THR A 172 2.95 -3.73 -11.82
CA THR A 172 1.75 -4.58 -11.88
C THR A 172 1.99 -5.95 -11.29
N GLU A 173 3.24 -6.42 -11.27
CA GLU A 173 3.63 -7.67 -10.64
C GLU A 173 5.04 -7.52 -10.06
N MET A 174 5.15 -7.76 -8.75
CA MET A 174 6.39 -7.63 -7.98
C MET A 174 6.37 -8.61 -6.80
N GLU A 175 7.52 -9.23 -6.52
CA GLU A 175 7.68 -10.22 -5.45
C GLU A 175 9.02 -10.05 -4.73
N GLU A 176 9.08 -10.46 -3.46
CA GLU A 176 10.34 -10.60 -2.74
C GLU A 176 11.09 -11.83 -3.25
N VAL A 177 12.40 -11.68 -3.44
CA VAL A 177 13.31 -12.75 -3.85
C VAL A 177 14.55 -12.74 -2.95
N GLU A 178 15.24 -13.87 -2.89
CA GLU A 178 16.53 -13.92 -2.22
C GLU A 178 17.57 -13.03 -2.93
N PRO A 179 18.41 -12.28 -2.19
CA PRO A 179 19.50 -11.52 -2.77
C PRO A 179 20.40 -12.38 -3.66
N MET A 180 20.64 -11.88 -4.88
CA MET A 180 21.59 -12.51 -5.80
C MET A 180 23.02 -12.20 -5.32
N LYS A 181 23.97 -13.11 -5.57
CA LYS A 181 25.36 -12.95 -5.15
C LYS A 181 25.97 -11.63 -5.64
N GLY A 182 26.36 -10.75 -4.72
CA GLY A 182 26.99 -9.46 -5.02
C GLY A 182 26.00 -8.31 -5.24
N SER A 183 24.70 -8.60 -5.32
CA SER A 183 23.65 -7.59 -5.47
C SER A 183 23.47 -6.74 -4.21
N GLU A 184 23.92 -7.21 -3.05
CA GLU A 184 23.80 -6.50 -1.76
C GLU A 184 24.48 -5.12 -1.78
N ALA A 185 25.43 -4.91 -2.69
CA ALA A 185 26.04 -3.59 -2.93
C ALA A 185 25.00 -2.51 -3.30
N TYR A 186 23.84 -2.89 -3.86
CA TYR A 186 22.74 -1.98 -4.20
C TYR A 186 21.80 -1.69 -3.03
N ALA A 187 21.83 -2.49 -1.95
CA ALA A 187 20.97 -2.27 -0.79
C ALA A 187 21.26 -0.95 -0.06
N VAL A 188 22.42 -0.34 -0.30
CA VAL A 188 22.81 0.96 0.27
C VAL A 188 21.99 2.14 -0.29
N VAL A 189 21.30 1.96 -1.43
CA VAL A 189 20.40 2.97 -2.01
C VAL A 189 19.03 2.33 -2.27
N PRO A 190 18.13 2.34 -1.28
CA PRO A 190 16.76 1.87 -1.46
C PRO A 190 16.07 2.54 -2.65
N GLY A 191 15.32 1.76 -3.42
CA GLY A 191 14.63 2.26 -4.60
C GLY A 191 15.51 2.47 -5.83
N LEU A 192 16.82 2.14 -5.80
CA LEU A 192 17.65 2.10 -7.00
C LEU A 192 17.44 0.78 -7.77
N PRO A 193 16.75 0.78 -8.92
CA PRO A 193 16.57 -0.44 -9.68
C PRO A 193 17.84 -0.78 -10.45
N PHE A 194 18.06 -2.06 -10.63
CA PHE A 194 19.16 -2.59 -11.43
C PHE A 194 18.72 -3.84 -12.18
N VAL A 195 19.45 -4.16 -13.23
CA VAL A 195 19.29 -5.41 -13.97
C VAL A 195 20.49 -6.31 -13.72
N ASP A 196 20.29 -7.62 -13.78
CA ASP A 196 21.40 -8.57 -13.83
C ASP A 196 21.87 -8.71 -15.28
N GLY A 197 23.10 -8.28 -15.54
CA GLY A 197 23.71 -8.24 -16.86
C GLY A 197 24.63 -7.02 -17.04
N ALA A 198 25.68 -7.23 -17.83
CA ALA A 198 26.55 -6.16 -18.30
C ALA A 198 25.91 -5.39 -19.45
N HIS A 199 26.15 -4.08 -19.51
CA HIS A 199 25.81 -3.26 -20.67
C HIS A 199 26.73 -3.61 -21.88
N PRO A 200 26.19 -3.75 -23.11
CA PRO A 200 24.79 -3.60 -23.49
C PRO A 200 23.95 -4.82 -23.09
N ILE A 201 22.77 -4.58 -22.53
CA ILE A 201 21.92 -5.65 -22.01
C ILE A 201 21.17 -6.31 -23.15
N GLU A 202 21.45 -7.59 -23.40
CA GLU A 202 20.76 -8.37 -24.41
C GLU A 202 19.43 -8.95 -23.86
N SER A 203 18.32 -8.62 -24.53
CA SER A 203 16.96 -9.03 -24.13
C SER A 203 16.73 -10.55 -24.07
N ARG A 204 17.58 -11.37 -24.70
CA ARG A 204 17.35 -12.82 -24.88
C ARG A 204 17.75 -13.69 -23.68
N GLN A 205 18.39 -13.12 -22.65
CA GLN A 205 18.82 -13.86 -21.45
C GLN A 205 18.03 -13.51 -20.18
N GLY A 206 17.01 -12.64 -20.30
CA GLY A 206 15.92 -12.45 -19.33
C GLY A 206 16.29 -12.55 -17.85
N LYS A 207 17.06 -11.59 -17.34
CA LYS A 207 17.23 -11.43 -15.91
C LYS A 207 16.54 -10.14 -15.48
N GLY A 208 15.67 -10.23 -14.49
CA GLY A 208 14.62 -9.24 -14.21
C GLY A 208 15.13 -7.83 -13.87
N VAL A 209 14.18 -6.93 -13.60
CA VAL A 209 14.48 -5.67 -12.92
C VAL A 209 14.35 -5.93 -11.43
N TYR A 210 15.39 -5.57 -10.67
CA TYR A 210 15.46 -5.78 -9.24
C TYR A 210 15.62 -4.45 -8.52
N VAL A 211 15.12 -4.36 -7.29
CA VAL A 211 15.23 -3.16 -6.46
C VAL A 211 15.23 -3.54 -5.00
N PHE A 212 16.11 -2.92 -4.22
CA PHE A 212 16.12 -3.10 -2.77
C PHE A 212 15.16 -2.13 -2.08
N THR A 213 14.49 -2.63 -1.05
CA THR A 213 13.70 -1.81 -0.10
C THR A 213 14.58 -1.24 1.01
N GLN A 214 14.00 -0.35 1.82
CA GLN A 214 14.69 0.26 2.95
C GLN A 214 15.19 -0.76 3.99
N ASP A 215 14.46 -1.86 4.19
CA ASP A 215 14.79 -2.95 5.11
C ASP A 215 15.71 -4.02 4.49
N GLY A 216 16.30 -3.73 3.32
CA GLY A 216 17.27 -4.59 2.66
C GLY A 216 16.69 -5.82 1.97
N LYS A 217 15.36 -5.86 1.77
CA LYS A 217 14.71 -6.93 1.00
C LYS A 217 14.86 -6.67 -0.49
N LEU A 218 15.17 -7.72 -1.24
CA LEU A 218 15.28 -7.64 -2.69
C LEU A 218 13.93 -7.94 -3.32
N LEU A 219 13.45 -7.02 -4.15
CA LEU A 219 12.24 -7.22 -4.94
C LEU A 219 12.61 -7.49 -6.40
N ARG A 220 11.94 -8.45 -7.01
CA ARG A 220 11.90 -8.63 -8.46
C ARG A 220 10.63 -7.99 -9.01
N ILE A 221 10.79 -7.08 -9.97
CA ILE A 221 9.68 -6.53 -10.75
C ILE A 221 9.51 -7.43 -11.98
N ASN A 222 8.39 -8.13 -12.04
CA ASN A 222 8.07 -9.05 -13.15
C ASN A 222 7.39 -8.30 -14.29
N GLN A 223 6.43 -7.43 -13.97
CA GLN A 223 5.67 -6.67 -14.96
C GLN A 223 5.52 -5.21 -14.53
N MET A 224 5.60 -4.31 -15.51
CA MET A 224 5.33 -2.90 -15.29
C MET A 224 4.76 -2.21 -16.52
N LYS A 225 4.12 -1.07 -16.27
CA LYS A 225 3.61 -0.16 -17.29
C LYS A 225 4.28 1.19 -17.16
N VAL A 226 5.07 1.55 -18.16
CA VAL A 226 5.61 2.92 -18.30
C VAL A 226 4.51 3.82 -18.87
N GLU A 227 4.45 5.07 -18.42
CA GLU A 227 3.48 6.08 -18.87
C GLU A 227 3.36 6.12 -20.39
N GLY A 228 2.16 6.00 -20.96
CA GLY A 228 1.95 5.98 -22.42
C GLY A 228 2.26 4.64 -23.11
N GLU A 229 2.71 3.62 -22.39
CA GLU A 229 2.99 2.28 -22.91
C GLU A 229 1.96 1.25 -22.38
N GLN A 230 1.96 0.05 -22.98
CA GLN A 230 1.22 -1.10 -22.44
C GLN A 230 2.00 -1.80 -21.33
N ASN A 231 1.29 -2.57 -20.50
CA ASN A 231 1.92 -3.42 -19.49
C ASN A 231 2.80 -4.47 -20.18
N ALA A 232 3.99 -4.72 -19.63
CA ALA A 232 4.98 -5.59 -20.23
C ALA A 232 5.95 -6.12 -19.19
N ASP A 233 6.69 -7.17 -19.58
CA ASP A 233 7.90 -7.60 -18.88
C ASP A 233 8.78 -6.40 -18.50
N ALA A 234 9.22 -6.38 -17.24
CA ALA A 234 9.89 -5.22 -16.67
C ALA A 234 11.24 -4.93 -17.35
N LEU A 235 12.02 -5.96 -17.70
CA LEU A 235 13.28 -5.73 -18.39
C LEU A 235 13.02 -5.12 -19.78
N ARG A 236 12.11 -5.72 -20.55
CA ARG A 236 11.74 -5.23 -21.88
C ARG A 236 11.21 -3.80 -21.83
N ALA A 237 10.35 -3.48 -20.87
CA ALA A 237 9.82 -2.13 -20.70
C ALA A 237 10.91 -1.14 -20.26
N ALA A 238 11.86 -1.53 -19.40
CA ALA A 238 12.99 -0.69 -18.99
C ALA A 238 13.93 -0.34 -20.15
N LEU A 239 14.25 -1.33 -20.98
CA LEU A 239 15.08 -1.14 -22.16
C LEU A 239 14.36 -0.28 -23.21
N LYS A 240 13.08 -0.57 -23.50
CA LYS A 240 12.28 0.21 -24.45
C LYS A 240 12.17 1.67 -24.02
N ALA A 241 11.95 1.91 -22.73
CA ALA A 241 11.85 3.25 -22.17
C ALA A 241 13.20 3.91 -21.86
N ARG A 242 14.34 3.24 -22.15
CA ARG A 242 15.70 3.77 -21.92
C ARG A 242 15.91 4.24 -20.48
N MET A 243 15.53 3.41 -19.51
CA MET A 243 15.65 3.70 -18.06
C MET A 243 16.98 3.21 -17.47
N VAL A 244 17.60 2.23 -18.14
CA VAL A 244 18.84 1.60 -17.68
C VAL A 244 20.04 2.45 -18.06
N GLY A 245 20.97 2.62 -17.10
CA GLY A 245 22.21 3.37 -17.29
C GLY A 245 23.22 2.67 -18.19
N GLY A 246 24.29 3.40 -18.54
CA GLY A 246 25.34 2.89 -19.42
C GLY A 246 26.55 2.26 -18.71
N ARG A 247 26.55 2.16 -17.37
CA ARG A 247 27.69 1.67 -16.58
C ARG A 247 27.35 0.38 -15.85
N THR A 248 28.09 -0.68 -16.15
CA THR A 248 28.04 -1.95 -15.41
C THR A 248 28.88 -1.84 -14.14
N PHE A 249 28.40 -2.43 -13.05
CA PHE A 249 29.15 -2.66 -11.83
C PHE A 249 29.31 -4.15 -11.60
N SER A 250 30.55 -4.59 -11.45
CA SER A 250 30.89 -5.98 -11.15
C SER A 250 31.07 -6.15 -9.64
N SER A 251 30.39 -7.13 -9.06
CA SER A 251 30.46 -7.45 -7.63
C SER A 251 30.46 -8.96 -7.43
N ASN A 252 31.46 -9.49 -6.71
CA ASN A 252 31.58 -10.92 -6.40
C ASN A 252 31.49 -11.88 -7.61
N GLY A 253 31.89 -11.41 -8.79
CA GLY A 253 31.85 -12.16 -10.06
C GLY A 253 30.54 -12.07 -10.84
N SER A 254 29.59 -11.24 -10.39
CA SER A 254 28.34 -10.93 -11.08
C SER A 254 28.36 -9.51 -11.62
N ASP A 255 27.72 -9.28 -12.77
CA ASP A 255 27.61 -7.97 -13.40
C ASP A 255 26.19 -7.44 -13.30
N TYR A 256 26.05 -6.21 -12.80
CA TYR A 256 24.76 -5.54 -12.65
C TYR A 256 24.81 -4.17 -13.30
N THR A 257 23.71 -3.76 -13.93
CA THR A 257 23.59 -2.43 -14.53
C THR A 257 22.43 -1.67 -13.86
N PRO A 258 22.70 -0.60 -13.11
CA PRO A 258 21.66 0.19 -12.48
C PRO A 258 20.91 1.05 -13.49
N PHE A 259 19.74 1.51 -13.08
CA PHE A 259 19.04 2.61 -13.73
C PHE A 259 19.82 3.92 -13.52
N TYR A 260 19.48 4.97 -14.27
CA TYR A 260 20.15 6.26 -14.12
C TYR A 260 20.09 6.79 -12.69
N ASN A 261 18.91 6.72 -12.07
CA ASN A 261 18.64 7.25 -10.75
C ASN A 261 17.74 6.27 -9.95
N PRO A 262 17.71 6.40 -8.61
CA PRO A 262 16.66 5.82 -7.79
C PRO A 262 15.27 6.26 -8.25
N LEU A 263 14.29 5.37 -8.06
CA LEU A 263 12.89 5.66 -8.29
C LEU A 263 12.43 6.78 -7.35
N GLN A 264 11.77 7.78 -7.92
CA GLN A 264 11.15 8.87 -7.17
C GLN A 264 9.71 8.59 -6.82
#